data_AF-A0A2E9NDW4-F1
#
_entry.id   AF-A0A2E9NDW4-F1
#
_cell.length_a   1.000
_cell.length_b   1.000
_cell.length_c   1.000
_cell.angle_alpha   90.00
_cell.angle_beta   90.00
_cell.angle_gamma   90.00
#
_symmetry.space_group_name_H-M   'P 1'
#
loop_
_entity.id
_entity.type
_entity.pdbx_description
1 polymer ?
#
loop_
_entity_poly.entity_id
_entity_poly.type
_entity_poly.pdbx_seq_one_letter_code
_entity_poly.pdbx_strand_id
1 'polypeptide(L)'
;MPLLAVAVLWGGRGSQWGPPYTLLFVALALSWLGDGAATFFPFLDDELPAMLLCFGLAHVAYIVLFWRFFAVRRVPWWSAVYAVWWVVLVVYLWPTLGGLAVAVALYGLVLGGTAVLSTRCHPAIAWGGAFFLISDTVLAFRLFLPDSMPSGSSALVMITYTLGQGLIAVGAVIATHAARAARESTV
;
A
#
# COMPACT_ATOMS: atom_id res chain seq x y z
N MET A 1 -2.12 -10.09 7.00
CA MET A 1 -0.65 -10.05 7.13
C MET A 1 -0.08 -10.34 8.55
N PRO A 2 -0.47 -11.41 9.28
CA PRO A 2 0.08 -11.67 10.63
C PRO A 2 1.58 -11.97 10.64
N LEU A 3 2.08 -12.77 9.70
CA LEU A 3 3.51 -13.14 9.63
C LEU A 3 4.41 -11.92 9.41
N LEU A 4 3.98 -10.99 8.55
CA LEU A 4 4.71 -9.75 8.33
C LEU A 4 4.70 -8.86 9.58
N ALA A 5 3.59 -8.80 10.33
CA ALA A 5 3.55 -8.11 11.61
C ALA A 5 4.54 -8.70 12.63
N VAL A 6 4.66 -10.04 12.68
CA VAL A 6 5.68 -10.71 13.52
C VAL A 6 7.09 -10.34 13.06
N ALA A 7 7.35 -10.30 11.75
CA ALA A 7 8.64 -9.88 11.20
C ALA A 7 8.96 -8.42 11.55
N VAL A 8 7.97 -7.51 11.53
CA VAL A 8 8.13 -6.11 11.98
C VAL A 8 8.39 -6.05 13.48
N LEU A 9 7.69 -6.83 14.30
CA LEU A 9 7.95 -6.90 15.75
C LEU A 9 9.39 -7.36 16.03
N TRP A 10 9.85 -8.35 15.28
CA TRP A 10 11.22 -8.85 15.39
C TRP A 10 12.25 -7.83 14.93
N GLY A 11 12.09 -7.24 13.75
CA GLY A 11 13.01 -6.25 13.18
C GLY A 11 13.02 -4.92 13.95
N GLY A 12 11.90 -4.55 14.56
CA GLY A 12 11.76 -3.36 15.39
C GLY A 12 12.34 -3.50 16.80
N ARG A 13 12.90 -4.66 17.17
CA ARG A 13 13.57 -4.85 18.47
C ARG A 13 14.68 -3.81 18.65
N GLY A 14 14.69 -3.17 19.81
CA GLY A 14 15.60 -2.06 20.09
C GLY A 14 15.17 -0.73 19.48
N SER A 15 14.10 -0.64 18.69
CA SER A 15 13.57 0.67 18.30
C SER A 15 12.74 1.29 19.42
N GLN A 16 12.55 2.61 19.35
CA GLN A 16 11.49 3.27 20.11
C GLN A 16 10.15 2.96 19.46
N TRP A 17 9.28 2.26 20.19
CA TRP A 17 7.88 2.05 19.79
C TRP A 17 7.14 3.38 19.90
N GLY A 18 6.47 3.78 18.83
CA GLY A 18 5.82 5.08 18.75
C GLY A 18 4.95 5.22 17.50
N PRO A 19 4.51 6.45 17.17
CA PRO A 19 3.58 6.70 16.08
C PRO A 19 3.94 6.05 14.72
N PRO A 20 5.22 5.96 14.30
CA PRO A 20 5.56 5.26 13.06
C PRO A 20 5.17 3.77 13.05
N TYR A 21 5.42 3.07 14.16
CA TYR A 21 5.05 1.66 14.29
C TYR A 21 3.54 1.49 14.44
N THR A 22 2.86 2.39 15.16
CA THR A 22 1.39 2.36 15.24
C THR A 22 0.76 2.47 13.86
N LEU A 23 1.18 3.44 13.05
CA LEU A 23 0.68 3.60 11.68
C LEU A 23 1.01 2.39 10.80
N LEU A 24 2.21 1.82 10.92
CA LEU A 24 2.60 0.61 10.20
C LEU A 24 1.70 -0.59 10.58
N PHE A 25 1.50 -0.85 11.87
CA PHE A 25 0.64 -1.96 12.31
C PHE A 25 -0.82 -1.74 11.96
N VAL A 26 -1.33 -0.50 12.04
CA VAL A 26 -2.67 -0.15 11.58
C VAL A 26 -2.80 -0.45 10.08
N ALA A 27 -1.84 -0.03 9.26
CA ALA A 27 -1.85 -0.33 7.84
C ALA A 27 -1.81 -1.84 7.56
N LEU A 28 -0.99 -2.61 8.28
CA LEU A 28 -0.92 -4.07 8.15
C LEU A 28 -2.21 -4.78 8.59
N ALA A 29 -2.84 -4.30 9.66
CA ALA A 29 -4.11 -4.82 10.16
C ALA A 29 -5.26 -4.53 9.18
N LEU A 30 -5.33 -3.30 8.65
CA LEU A 30 -6.31 -2.92 7.64
C LEU A 30 -6.10 -3.67 6.32
N SER A 31 -4.86 -3.87 5.90
CA SER A 31 -4.54 -4.68 4.72
C SER A 31 -4.99 -6.13 4.91
N TRP A 32 -4.77 -6.69 6.11
CA TRP A 32 -5.27 -8.03 6.44
C TRP A 32 -6.79 -8.13 6.47
N LEU A 33 -7.46 -7.08 6.96
CA LEU A 33 -8.91 -7.00 6.98
C LEU A 33 -9.48 -6.92 5.55
N GLY A 34 -8.78 -6.19 4.66
CA GLY A 34 -9.07 -6.17 3.23
C GLY A 34 -8.88 -7.53 2.55
N ASP A 35 -7.78 -8.24 2.84
CA ASP A 35 -7.54 -9.60 2.34
C ASP A 35 -8.66 -10.58 2.74
N GLY A 36 -9.28 -10.35 3.89
CA GLY A 36 -10.34 -11.19 4.45
C GLY A 36 -11.73 -10.57 4.35
N ALA A 37 -11.97 -9.63 3.42
CA ALA A 37 -13.20 -8.84 3.39
C ALA A 37 -14.49 -9.70 3.42
N ALA A 38 -14.61 -10.73 2.57
CA ALA A 38 -15.74 -11.67 2.64
C ALA A 38 -15.92 -12.36 4.00
N THR A 39 -14.81 -12.70 4.68
CA THR A 39 -14.83 -13.40 5.96
C THR A 39 -15.21 -12.48 7.12
N PHE A 40 -14.69 -11.24 7.13
CA PHE A 40 -14.88 -10.29 8.22
C PHE A 40 -16.14 -9.43 8.09
N PHE A 41 -16.65 -9.25 6.88
CA PHE A 41 -17.86 -8.48 6.59
C PHE A 41 -18.92 -9.31 5.85
N PRO A 42 -19.36 -10.48 6.40
CA PRO A 42 -20.30 -11.37 5.74
C PRO A 42 -21.73 -10.80 5.63
N PHE A 43 -21.97 -9.64 6.23
CA PHE A 43 -23.24 -8.92 6.22
C PHE A 43 -23.40 -7.98 5.02
N LEU A 44 -22.37 -7.83 4.19
CA LEU A 44 -22.43 -7.11 2.92
C LEU A 44 -22.73 -8.08 1.77
N ASP A 45 -23.52 -7.62 0.80
CA ASP A 45 -23.87 -8.43 -0.38
C ASP A 45 -22.66 -8.68 -1.30
N ASP A 46 -21.66 -7.81 -1.24
CA ASP A 46 -20.40 -7.88 -2.01
C ASP A 46 -19.22 -7.50 -1.10
N GLU A 47 -18.11 -8.21 -1.22
CA GLU A 47 -16.88 -7.94 -0.48
C GLU A 47 -16.10 -6.73 -1.03
N LEU A 48 -16.30 -6.35 -2.30
CA LEU A 48 -15.54 -5.30 -3.00
C LEU A 48 -15.54 -3.95 -2.25
N PRO A 49 -16.68 -3.42 -1.77
CA PRO A 49 -16.68 -2.14 -1.06
C PRO A 49 -15.90 -2.19 0.26
N ALA A 50 -16.03 -3.26 1.03
CA ALA A 50 -15.29 -3.44 2.28
C ALA A 50 -13.79 -3.62 2.04
N MET A 51 -13.43 -4.42 1.03
CA MET A 51 -12.04 -4.59 0.59
C MET A 51 -11.43 -3.24 0.21
N LEU A 52 -12.10 -2.46 -0.64
CA LEU A 52 -11.64 -1.16 -1.11
C LEU A 52 -11.47 -0.15 0.03
N LEU A 53 -12.41 -0.13 0.98
CA LEU A 53 -12.34 0.73 2.16
C LEU A 53 -11.16 0.34 3.06
N CYS A 54 -10.99 -0.95 3.35
CA CYS A 54 -9.91 -1.43 4.21
C CYS A 54 -8.54 -1.13 3.62
N PHE A 55 -8.32 -1.46 2.34
CA PHE A 55 -7.06 -1.11 1.67
C PHE A 55 -6.89 0.40 1.53
N GLY A 56 -7.95 1.15 1.25
CA GLY A 56 -7.89 2.61 1.15
C GLY A 56 -7.40 3.24 2.45
N LEU A 57 -7.95 2.81 3.59
CA LEU A 57 -7.50 3.24 4.91
C LEU A 57 -6.06 2.78 5.23
N ALA A 58 -5.67 1.58 4.80
CA ALA A 58 -4.28 1.12 4.93
C ALA A 58 -3.31 2.05 4.18
N HIS A 59 -3.66 2.44 2.95
CA HIS A 59 -2.89 3.40 2.18
C HIS A 59 -2.86 4.80 2.81
N VAL A 60 -3.96 5.27 3.39
CA VAL A 60 -3.96 6.53 4.14
C VAL A 60 -2.98 6.45 5.32
N ALA A 61 -2.94 5.35 6.07
CA ALA A 61 -1.97 5.15 7.13
C ALA A 61 -0.52 5.16 6.60
N TYR A 62 -0.26 4.53 5.45
CA TYR A 62 1.04 4.60 4.78
C TYR A 62 1.40 6.01 4.31
N ILE A 63 0.46 6.75 3.73
CA ILE A 63 0.65 8.14 3.32
C ILE A 63 1.07 9.00 4.51
N VAL A 64 0.35 8.90 5.63
CA VAL A 64 0.68 9.65 6.86
C VAL A 64 2.06 9.23 7.37
N LEU A 65 2.37 7.94 7.36
CA LEU A 65 3.65 7.39 7.79
C LEU A 65 4.81 7.98 6.95
N PHE A 66 4.70 7.91 5.62
CA PHE A 66 5.72 8.39 4.69
C PHE A 66 5.87 9.91 4.77
N TRP A 67 4.76 10.64 4.79
CA TRP A 67 4.75 12.10 4.82
C TRP A 67 5.36 12.65 6.10
N ARG A 68 4.99 12.10 7.26
CA ARG A 68 5.33 12.68 8.55
C ARG A 68 6.68 12.21 9.10
N PHE A 69 7.09 10.97 8.80
CA PHE A 69 8.20 10.33 9.51
C PHE A 69 9.35 9.87 8.61
N PHE A 70 9.11 9.50 7.35
CA PHE A 70 10.13 8.82 6.52
C PHE A 70 10.57 9.58 5.27
N ALA A 71 10.05 10.79 5.04
CA ALA A 71 10.48 11.62 3.92
C ALA A 71 11.93 12.10 4.10
N VAL A 72 12.83 11.65 3.22
CA VAL A 72 14.25 12.05 3.19
C VAL A 72 14.57 13.00 2.03
N ARG A 73 13.70 13.07 1.02
CA ARG A 73 13.85 13.95 -0.14
C ARG A 73 12.51 14.54 -0.60
N ARG A 74 12.58 15.53 -1.50
CA ARG A 74 11.41 16.07 -2.21
C ARG A 74 10.88 15.04 -3.22
N VAL A 75 9.62 15.21 -3.63
CA VAL A 75 9.01 14.39 -4.68
C VAL A 75 9.83 14.59 -5.97
N PRO A 76 10.36 13.53 -6.58
CA PRO A 76 11.09 13.63 -7.83
C PRO A 76 10.11 13.87 -8.98
N TRP A 77 10.49 14.68 -9.97
CA TRP A 77 9.63 15.04 -11.10
C TRP A 77 9.12 13.83 -11.90
N TRP A 78 9.90 12.74 -11.97
CA TRP A 78 9.51 11.52 -12.68
C TRP A 78 8.30 10.82 -12.05
N SER A 79 7.94 11.12 -10.79
CA SER A 79 6.75 10.55 -10.15
C SER A 79 5.44 10.94 -10.84
N ALA A 80 5.48 11.88 -11.79
CA ALA A 80 4.37 12.18 -12.70
C ALA A 80 3.88 10.93 -13.46
N VAL A 81 4.73 9.90 -13.62
CA VAL A 81 4.33 8.60 -14.17
C VAL A 81 3.14 7.98 -13.42
N TYR A 82 3.03 8.19 -12.11
CA TYR A 82 1.91 7.68 -11.32
C TYR A 82 0.61 8.45 -11.56
N ALA A 83 0.69 9.74 -11.87
CA ALA A 83 -0.48 10.50 -12.28
C ALA A 83 -0.97 10.06 -13.67
N VAL A 84 -0.04 9.83 -14.61
CA VAL A 84 -0.36 9.28 -15.94
C VAL A 84 -0.97 7.89 -15.81
N TRP A 85 -0.37 7.01 -15.02
CA TRP A 85 -0.91 5.67 -14.70
C TRP A 85 -2.34 5.77 -14.18
N TRP A 86 -2.61 6.67 -13.24
CA TRP A 86 -3.95 6.81 -12.64
C TRP A 86 -4.99 7.24 -13.69
N VAL A 87 -4.69 8.25 -14.50
CA VAL A 87 -5.58 8.71 -15.57
C VAL A 87 -5.85 7.58 -16.57
N VAL A 88 -4.79 6.90 -17.02
CA VAL A 88 -4.91 5.79 -17.98
C VAL A 88 -5.77 4.66 -17.39
N LEU A 89 -5.51 4.25 -16.15
CA LEU A 89 -6.26 3.18 -15.50
C LEU A 89 -7.74 3.53 -15.35
N VAL A 90 -8.04 4.74 -14.87
CA VAL A 90 -9.42 5.21 -14.67
C VAL A 90 -10.15 5.28 -16.00
N VAL A 91 -9.57 5.91 -17.03
CA VAL A 91 -10.19 6.03 -18.36
C VAL A 91 -10.45 4.66 -18.99
N TYR A 92 -9.48 3.74 -18.86
CA TYR A 92 -9.57 2.42 -19.47
C TYR A 92 -10.62 1.53 -18.78
N LEU A 93 -10.66 1.55 -17.44
CA LEU A 93 -11.62 0.74 -16.68
C LEU A 93 -13.01 1.37 -16.60
N TRP A 94 -13.16 2.69 -16.77
CA TRP A 94 -14.41 3.43 -16.56
C TRP A 94 -15.68 2.73 -17.08
N PRO A 95 -15.71 2.17 -18.31
CA PRO A 95 -16.91 1.55 -18.86
C PRO A 95 -17.37 0.30 -18.09
N THR A 96 -16.47 -0.38 -17.38
CA THR A 96 -16.75 -1.64 -16.69
C THR A 96 -16.94 -1.49 -15.18
N LEU A 97 -16.66 -0.32 -14.61
CA LEU A 97 -16.73 -0.08 -13.15
C LEU A 97 -18.16 0.01 -12.60
N GLY A 98 -19.15 0.30 -13.45
CA GLY A 98 -20.54 0.46 -13.02
C GLY A 98 -20.71 1.46 -11.86
N GLY A 99 -21.47 1.08 -10.83
CA GLY A 99 -21.70 1.91 -9.64
C GLY A 99 -20.47 2.16 -8.78
N LEU A 100 -19.38 1.40 -8.95
CA LEU A 100 -18.14 1.54 -8.19
C LEU A 100 -17.15 2.54 -8.82
N ALA A 101 -17.47 3.15 -9.96
CA ALA A 101 -16.55 4.00 -10.72
C ALA A 101 -15.88 5.09 -9.88
N VAL A 102 -16.67 5.85 -9.11
CA VAL A 102 -16.15 6.91 -8.25
C VAL A 102 -15.28 6.35 -7.13
N ALA A 103 -15.72 5.26 -6.49
CA ALA A 103 -14.98 4.63 -5.40
C ALA A 103 -13.61 4.13 -5.87
N VAL A 104 -13.55 3.45 -7.02
CA VAL A 104 -12.32 2.94 -7.62
C VAL A 104 -11.41 4.09 -8.07
N ALA A 105 -11.95 5.17 -8.63
CA ALA A 105 -11.15 6.34 -9.00
C ALA A 105 -10.51 7.02 -7.78
N LEU A 106 -11.27 7.20 -6.69
CA LEU A 106 -10.76 7.74 -5.42
C LEU A 106 -9.71 6.81 -4.80
N TYR A 107 -9.97 5.51 -4.77
CA TYR A 107 -9.00 4.52 -4.31
C TYR A 107 -7.71 4.58 -5.12
N GLY A 108 -7.81 4.60 -6.45
CA GLY A 108 -6.66 4.71 -7.34
C GLY A 108 -5.86 5.99 -7.09
N LEU A 109 -6.52 7.09 -6.72
CA LEU A 109 -5.84 8.34 -6.37
C LEU A 109 -5.05 8.20 -5.07
N VAL A 110 -5.64 7.57 -4.04
CA VAL A 110 -4.97 7.28 -2.76
C VAL A 110 -3.78 6.33 -2.98
N LEU A 111 -3.96 5.30 -3.80
CA LEU A 111 -2.90 4.35 -4.16
C LEU A 111 -1.76 5.05 -4.93
N GLY A 112 -2.10 5.87 -5.93
CA GLY A 112 -1.13 6.69 -6.66
C GLY A 112 -0.40 7.68 -5.74
N GLY A 113 -1.10 8.29 -4.80
CA GLY A 113 -0.52 9.14 -3.75
C GLY A 113 0.47 8.38 -2.86
N THR A 114 0.15 7.14 -2.50
CA THR A 114 1.06 6.26 -1.77
C THR A 114 2.34 5.99 -2.57
N ALA A 115 2.21 5.65 -3.86
CA ALA A 115 3.35 5.41 -4.74
C ALA A 115 4.21 6.67 -4.95
N VAL A 116 3.60 7.84 -5.10
CA VAL A 116 4.32 9.13 -5.19
C VAL A 116 5.07 9.41 -3.89
N LEU A 117 4.44 9.26 -2.72
CA LEU A 117 5.08 9.57 -1.44
C LEU A 117 6.14 8.55 -1.05
N SER A 118 6.00 7.29 -1.46
CA SER A 118 7.03 6.27 -1.23
C SER A 118 8.36 6.63 -1.90
N THR A 119 8.34 7.34 -3.04
CA THR A 119 9.55 7.81 -3.73
C THR A 119 10.42 8.75 -2.89
N ARG A 120 9.81 9.46 -1.92
CA ARG A 120 10.50 10.36 -1.01
C ARG A 120 11.24 9.65 0.11
N CYS A 121 11.01 8.35 0.28
CA CYS A 121 11.51 7.55 1.39
C CYS A 121 12.73 6.71 0.96
N HIS A 122 13.18 5.83 1.87
CA HIS A 122 14.22 4.84 1.61
C HIS A 122 13.89 3.97 0.37
N PRO A 123 14.87 3.53 -0.45
CA PRO A 123 14.62 2.76 -1.67
C PRO A 123 13.73 1.52 -1.48
N ALA A 124 13.83 0.84 -0.34
CA ALA A 124 12.93 -0.27 0.00
C ALA A 124 11.45 0.16 0.01
N ILE A 125 11.11 1.29 0.66
CA ILE A 125 9.74 1.82 0.66
C ILE A 125 9.32 2.23 -0.76
N ALA A 126 10.21 2.86 -1.54
CA ALA A 126 9.92 3.29 -2.90
C ALA A 126 9.55 2.09 -3.81
N TRP A 127 10.39 1.06 -3.82
CA TRP A 127 10.10 -0.19 -4.55
C TRP A 127 8.87 -0.90 -4.00
N GLY A 128 8.68 -0.89 -2.68
CA GLY A 128 7.50 -1.47 -2.05
C GLY A 128 6.20 -0.81 -2.54
N GLY A 129 6.16 0.52 -2.60
CA GLY A 129 5.02 1.26 -3.16
C GLY A 129 4.79 0.97 -4.65
N ALA A 130 5.86 0.80 -5.44
CA ALA A 130 5.74 0.43 -6.85
C ALA A 130 5.17 -0.98 -7.04
N PHE A 131 5.63 -1.97 -6.27
CA PHE A 131 5.10 -3.34 -6.34
C PHE A 131 3.65 -3.43 -5.86
N PHE A 132 3.28 -2.65 -4.83
CA PHE A 132 1.90 -2.55 -4.39
C PHE A 132 1.01 -1.97 -5.50
N LEU A 133 1.43 -0.88 -6.15
CA LEU A 133 0.71 -0.31 -7.29
C LEU A 133 0.51 -1.33 -8.42
N ILE A 134 1.54 -2.12 -8.73
CA ILE A 134 1.48 -3.18 -9.75
C ILE A 134 0.47 -4.26 -9.33
N SER A 135 0.53 -4.72 -8.08
CA SER A 135 -0.43 -5.68 -7.53
C SER A 135 -1.87 -5.23 -7.72
N ASP A 136 -2.17 -4.01 -7.30
CA ASP A 136 -3.52 -3.46 -7.33
C ASP A 136 -3.99 -3.16 -8.75
N THR A 137 -3.06 -2.81 -9.64
CA THR A 137 -3.36 -2.72 -11.07
C THR A 137 -3.83 -4.08 -11.56
N VAL A 138 -3.04 -5.15 -11.36
CA VAL A 138 -3.40 -6.51 -11.78
C VAL A 138 -4.73 -6.94 -11.14
N LEU A 139 -4.95 -6.63 -9.86
CA LEU A 139 -6.19 -6.92 -9.15
C LEU A 139 -7.38 -6.19 -9.80
N ALA A 140 -7.26 -4.91 -10.11
CA ALA A 140 -8.31 -4.14 -10.76
C ALA A 140 -8.70 -4.74 -12.12
N PHE A 141 -7.72 -5.14 -12.94
CA PHE A 141 -8.02 -5.85 -14.19
C PHE A 141 -8.72 -7.19 -13.95
N ARG A 142 -8.34 -7.96 -12.93
CA ARG A 142 -9.03 -9.22 -12.60
C ARG A 142 -10.48 -9.01 -12.18
N LEU A 143 -10.76 -7.94 -11.45
CA LEU A 143 -12.10 -7.65 -10.92
C LEU A 143 -13.03 -7.06 -11.98
N PHE A 144 -12.50 -6.17 -12.83
CA PHE A 144 -13.32 -5.39 -13.76
C PHE A 144 -13.16 -5.78 -15.24
N LEU A 145 -12.20 -6.64 -15.57
CA LEU A 145 -11.93 -7.18 -16.90
C LEU A 145 -11.48 -8.67 -16.82
N PRO A 146 -12.26 -9.55 -16.17
CA PRO A 146 -11.84 -10.93 -15.91
C PRO A 146 -11.48 -11.71 -17.18
N ASP A 147 -12.21 -11.50 -18.28
CA ASP A 147 -12.00 -12.19 -19.56
C ASP A 147 -10.65 -11.86 -20.22
N SER A 148 -10.03 -10.74 -19.83
CA SER A 148 -8.73 -10.30 -20.37
C SER A 148 -7.53 -10.83 -19.56
N MET A 149 -7.77 -11.48 -18.42
CA MET A 149 -6.71 -11.84 -17.48
C MET A 149 -6.29 -13.32 -17.58
N PRO A 150 -4.98 -13.62 -17.65
CA PRO A 150 -4.49 -15.00 -17.58
C PRO A 150 -4.86 -15.69 -16.27
N SER A 151 -4.98 -17.02 -16.30
CA SER A 151 -5.32 -17.85 -15.13
C SER A 151 -4.34 -17.72 -13.96
N GLY A 152 -3.06 -17.43 -14.21
CA GLY A 152 -2.02 -17.22 -13.19
C GLY A 152 -2.00 -15.83 -12.54
N SER A 153 -2.93 -14.94 -12.91
CA SER A 153 -2.95 -13.55 -12.44
C SER A 153 -3.17 -13.41 -10.94
N SER A 154 -3.86 -14.36 -10.28
CA SER A 154 -4.02 -14.38 -8.82
C SER A 154 -2.70 -14.51 -8.07
N ALA A 155 -1.82 -15.40 -8.53
CA ALA A 155 -0.49 -15.58 -7.96
C ALA A 155 0.36 -14.32 -8.17
N LEU A 156 0.25 -13.67 -9.32
CA LEU A 156 0.96 -12.43 -9.60
C LEU A 156 0.55 -11.29 -8.66
N VAL A 157 -0.76 -11.13 -8.39
CA VAL A 157 -1.27 -10.20 -7.37
C VAL A 157 -0.60 -10.51 -6.03
N MET A 158 -0.71 -11.74 -5.55
CA MET A 158 -0.18 -12.08 -4.21
C MET A 158 1.33 -11.92 -4.08
N ILE A 159 2.11 -12.25 -5.12
CA ILE A 159 3.57 -12.09 -5.12
C ILE A 159 3.94 -10.61 -5.06
N THR A 160 3.37 -9.79 -5.95
CA THR A 160 3.67 -8.36 -6.02
C THR A 160 3.16 -7.63 -4.78
N TYR A 161 1.99 -7.99 -4.27
CA TYR A 161 1.42 -7.49 -3.03
C TYR A 161 2.32 -7.79 -1.81
N THR A 162 2.68 -9.06 -1.62
CA THR A 162 3.49 -9.49 -0.48
C THR A 162 4.88 -8.88 -0.53
N LEU A 163 5.46 -8.79 -1.74
CA LEU A 163 6.74 -8.10 -1.95
C LEU A 163 6.62 -6.60 -1.63
N GLY A 164 5.55 -5.96 -2.09
CA GLY A 164 5.27 -4.54 -1.83
C GLY A 164 5.17 -4.24 -0.33
N GLN A 165 4.31 -4.97 0.37
CA GLN A 165 4.11 -4.89 1.82
C GLN A 165 5.41 -5.18 2.59
N GLY A 166 6.12 -6.25 2.21
CA GLY A 166 7.38 -6.64 2.83
C GLY A 166 8.46 -5.57 2.71
N LEU A 167 8.62 -4.98 1.53
CA LEU A 167 9.60 -3.93 1.28
C LEU A 167 9.26 -2.61 2.03
N ILE A 168 7.98 -2.25 2.11
CA ILE A 168 7.52 -1.11 2.93
C ILE A 168 7.86 -1.36 4.41
N ALA A 169 7.53 -2.55 4.93
CA ALA A 169 7.80 -2.92 6.31
C ALA A 169 9.31 -2.90 6.64
N VAL A 170 10.15 -3.50 5.79
CA VAL A 170 11.61 -3.49 5.95
C VAL A 170 12.14 -2.06 5.94
N GLY A 171 11.72 -1.23 4.97
CA GLY A 171 12.19 0.14 4.91
C GLY A 171 11.70 1.01 6.09
N ALA A 172 10.53 0.74 6.65
CA ALA A 172 10.05 1.39 7.86
C ALA A 172 10.91 1.03 9.09
N VAL A 173 11.29 -0.24 9.24
CA VAL A 173 12.22 -0.69 10.29
C VAL A 173 13.58 -0.01 10.13
N ILE A 174 14.15 0.02 8.91
CA ILE A 174 15.42 0.70 8.63
C ILE A 174 15.33 2.20 9.01
N ALA A 175 14.28 2.88 8.57
CA ALA A 175 14.11 4.32 8.80
C ALA A 175 13.96 4.66 10.29
N THR A 176 13.25 3.83 11.06
CA THR A 176 13.10 4.04 12.52
C THR A 176 14.40 3.85 13.29
N HIS A 177 15.20 2.83 12.94
CA HIS A 177 16.53 2.62 13.51
C HIS A 177 17.49 3.77 13.17
N ALA A 178 17.51 4.22 11.91
CA ALA A 178 18.34 5.34 11.49
C ALA A 178 17.99 6.64 12.25
N ALA A 179 16.69 6.91 12.43
CA ALA A 179 16.24 8.07 13.19
C ALA A 179 16.62 8.01 14.68
N ARG A 180 16.69 6.82 15.27
CA ARG A 180 17.18 6.63 16.64
C ARG A 180 18.67 6.93 16.75
N ALA A 181 19.48 6.33 15.87
CA ALA A 181 20.93 6.52 15.88
C ALA A 181 21.31 8.01 15.76
N ALA A 182 20.60 8.75 14.90
CA ALA A 182 20.81 10.19 14.74
C ALA A 182 20.46 11.00 16.00
N ARG A 183 19.49 10.56 16.81
CA ARG A 183 19.14 11.21 18.09
C ARG A 183 20.19 10.94 19.16
N GLU A 184 20.73 9.73 19.21
CA GLU A 184 21.76 9.35 20.17
C GLU A 184 23.09 10.05 19.90
N SER A 185 23.42 10.39 18.64
CA SER A 185 24.63 11.15 18.31
C SER A 185 24.56 12.65 18.63
N THR A 186 23.37 13.17 18.93
CA THR A 186 23.14 14.59 19.28
C THR A 186 23.07 14.86 20.79
N VAL A 187 23.14 13.81 21.60
CA VAL A 187 23.13 13.86 23.08
C VAL A 187 24.55 13.61 23.59
#